data_AF-A0A951X3Z6-F1
#
_entry.id   AF-A0A951X3Z6-F1
#
_cell.length_a   1.000
_cell.length_b   1.000
_cell.length_c   1.000
_cell.angle_alpha   90.00
_cell.angle_beta   90.00
_cell.angle_gamma   90.00
#
_symmetry.space_group_name_H-M   'P 1'
#
loop_
_entity.id
_entity.type
_entity.pdbx_description
1 polymer ?
#
loop_
_entity_poly.entity_id
_entity_poly.type
_entity_poly.pdbx_seq_one_letter_code
_entity_poly.pdbx_strand_id
1 'polypeptide(L)'
;LGVGCFVPVISARSVVRPAAALLRKYGRWQAIVREAAEQSGRSRLPVLMEPVAWEAAIGQAKGTRLLPWETAHAGSPSLGTAVANAKKGAVAVAIGPEGGLTPEEVGDATAAGWQVVTLGPRILRSETAAIAAATIVMERCGELSPQTALPDS
;
A
#
# COMPACT_ATOMS: atom_id res chain seq x y z
N LEU A 1 11.54 -2.40 -4.93
CA LEU A 1 10.26 -1.67 -5.15
C LEU A 1 10.26 -0.45 -4.23
N GLY A 2 10.44 0.75 -4.79
CA GLY A 2 10.72 2.03 -4.12
C GLY A 2 9.64 2.64 -3.22
N VAL A 3 8.88 1.85 -2.44
CA VAL A 3 7.87 2.39 -1.52
C VAL A 3 8.49 3.39 -0.55
N GLY A 4 7.88 4.57 -0.38
CA GLY A 4 8.41 5.66 0.44
C GLY A 4 7.92 5.68 1.89
N CYS A 5 6.79 5.04 2.19
CA CYS A 5 6.21 4.98 3.52
C CYS A 5 5.42 3.68 3.71
N PHE A 6 5.55 3.07 4.90
CA PHE A 6 4.79 1.92 5.35
C PHE A 6 4.02 2.30 6.62
N VAL A 7 2.73 1.99 6.64
CA VAL A 7 1.84 2.23 7.80
C VAL A 7 1.27 0.87 8.22
N PRO A 8 1.76 0.27 9.32
CA PRO A 8 1.15 -0.94 9.86
C PRO A 8 -0.25 -0.60 10.40
N VAL A 9 -1.24 -1.39 10.02
CA VAL A 9 -2.64 -1.14 10.39
C VAL A 9 -3.21 -2.31 11.18
N ILE A 10 -3.94 -1.99 12.23
CA ILE A 10 -4.70 -2.95 13.04
C ILE A 10 -6.13 -2.95 12.52
N SER A 11 -6.55 -4.08 11.94
CA SER A 11 -7.89 -4.26 11.39
C SER A 11 -8.69 -5.33 12.14
N ALA A 12 -9.99 -5.44 11.85
CA ALA A 12 -10.89 -6.40 12.49
C ALA A 12 -10.40 -7.85 12.39
N ARG A 13 -9.83 -8.23 11.24
CA ARG A 13 -9.42 -9.61 10.92
C ARG A 13 -7.91 -9.82 10.85
N SER A 14 -7.13 -8.94 11.46
CA SER A 14 -5.67 -9.10 11.56
C SER A 14 -5.32 -10.25 12.53
N VAL A 15 -4.43 -11.17 12.10
CA VAL A 15 -4.01 -12.36 12.88
C VAL A 15 -3.25 -11.98 14.16
N VAL A 16 -2.56 -10.84 14.16
CA VAL A 16 -1.78 -10.38 15.31
C VAL A 16 -2.66 -9.55 16.25
N ARG A 17 -3.19 -10.19 17.28
CA ARG A 17 -3.76 -9.54 18.47
C ARG A 17 -3.04 -10.05 19.72
N PRO A 18 -2.71 -9.18 20.69
CA PRO A 18 -3.09 -7.76 20.84
C PRO A 18 -2.13 -6.78 20.15
N ALA A 19 -2.51 -5.49 20.06
CA ALA A 19 -1.69 -4.39 19.53
C ALA A 19 -0.26 -4.34 20.12
N ALA A 20 -0.11 -4.73 21.39
CA ALA A 20 1.19 -4.86 22.05
C ALA A 20 2.14 -5.84 21.36
N ALA A 21 1.63 -6.86 20.65
CA ALA A 21 2.44 -7.79 19.87
C ALA A 21 2.96 -7.16 18.57
N LEU A 22 2.24 -6.20 17.98
CA LEU A 22 2.71 -5.43 16.82
C LEU A 22 3.83 -4.47 17.21
N LEU A 23 3.68 -3.79 18.35
CA LEU A 23 4.74 -2.92 18.90
C LEU A 23 6.04 -3.67 19.17
N ARG A 24 5.97 -4.94 19.62
CA ARG A 24 7.17 -5.80 19.76
C ARG A 24 7.83 -6.15 18.42
N LYS A 25 7.05 -6.22 17.33
CA LYS A 25 7.58 -6.48 15.98
C LYS A 25 8.13 -5.22 15.31
N TYR A 26 7.70 -4.04 15.76
CA TYR A 26 8.04 -2.77 15.17
C TYR A 26 9.56 -2.53 15.06
N GLY A 27 10.32 -2.77 16.13
CA GLY A 27 11.77 -2.64 16.11
C GLY A 27 12.45 -3.56 15.08
N ARG A 28 11.96 -4.81 14.95
CA ARG A 28 12.44 -5.75 13.93
C ARG A 28 12.10 -5.26 12.52
N TRP A 29 10.91 -4.71 12.29
CA TRP A 29 10.54 -4.17 10.99
C TRP A 29 11.35 -2.94 10.60
N GLN A 30 11.66 -2.06 11.55
CA GLN A 30 12.57 -0.94 11.31
C GLN A 30 13.95 -1.41 10.85
N ALA A 31 14.49 -2.48 11.46
CA ALA A 31 15.75 -3.07 11.02
C ALA A 31 15.66 -3.61 9.59
N ILE A 32 14.62 -4.41 9.28
CA ILE A 32 14.40 -4.97 7.93
C ILE A 32 14.26 -3.86 6.88
N VAL A 33 13.49 -2.80 7.16
CA VAL A 33 13.31 -1.68 6.22
C VAL A 33 14.62 -0.95 5.95
N ARG A 34 15.45 -0.77 6.98
CA ARG A 34 16.78 -0.14 6.86
C ARG A 34 17.72 -0.99 6.03
N GLU A 35 17.88 -2.27 6.38
CA GLU A 35 18.74 -3.21 5.67
C GLU A 35 18.33 -3.35 4.19
N ALA A 36 17.03 -3.44 3.91
CA ALA A 36 16.54 -3.50 2.54
C ALA A 36 16.81 -2.21 1.74
N ALA A 37 16.73 -1.04 2.39
CA ALA A 37 17.05 0.23 1.76
C ALA A 37 18.55 0.38 1.47
N GLU A 38 19.41 -0.08 2.37
CA GLU A 38 20.87 -0.13 2.18
C GLU A 38 21.24 -1.08 1.04
N GLN A 39 20.71 -2.31 1.04
CA GLN A 39 20.98 -3.31 -0.01
C GLN A 39 20.47 -2.88 -1.38
N SER A 40 19.41 -2.07 -1.44
CA SER A 40 18.89 -1.52 -2.69
C SER A 40 19.55 -0.20 -3.13
N GLY A 41 20.57 0.28 -2.39
CA GLY A 41 21.31 1.50 -2.73
C GLY A 41 20.47 2.78 -2.64
N ARG A 42 19.39 2.79 -1.84
CA ARG A 42 18.50 3.96 -1.75
C ARG A 42 19.12 5.05 -0.89
N SER A 43 19.23 6.25 -1.44
CA SER A 43 19.64 7.45 -0.70
C SER A 43 18.61 7.92 0.33
N ARG A 44 17.34 7.52 0.18
CA ARG A 44 16.24 7.86 1.10
C ARG A 44 15.63 6.60 1.70
N LEU A 45 15.72 6.48 3.02
CA LEU A 45 15.08 5.41 3.78
C LEU A 45 13.54 5.55 3.72
N PRO A 46 12.80 4.44 3.53
CA PRO A 46 11.35 4.45 3.69
C PRO A 46 11.00 4.80 5.13
N VAL A 47 9.93 5.59 5.31
CA VAL A 47 9.37 5.84 6.63
C VAL A 47 8.55 4.62 7.05
N LEU A 48 8.80 4.07 8.23
CA LEU A 48 7.90 3.12 8.88
C LEU A 48 7.19 3.87 10.01
N MET A 49 5.87 4.01 9.90
CA MET A 49 5.04 4.65 10.93
C MET A 49 4.69 3.66 12.04
N GLU A 50 4.40 4.16 13.25
CA GLU A 50 3.87 3.32 14.33
C GLU A 50 2.55 2.66 13.93
N PRO A 51 2.23 1.46 14.45
CA PRO A 51 0.97 0.80 14.17
C PRO A 51 -0.23 1.65 14.60
N VAL A 52 -1.18 1.85 13.69
CA VAL A 52 -2.41 2.62 13.93
C VAL A 52 -3.66 1.78 13.71
N ALA A 53 -4.80 2.22 14.26
CA ALA A 53 -6.10 1.64 13.96
C ALA A 53 -6.52 1.92 12.51
N TRP A 54 -7.41 1.09 11.96
CA TRP A 54 -7.92 1.20 10.59
C TRP A 54 -8.45 2.60 10.28
N GLU A 55 -9.29 3.15 11.15
CA GLU A 55 -9.96 4.43 10.99
C GLU A 55 -8.96 5.58 10.92
N ALA A 56 -7.92 5.54 11.77
CA ALA A 56 -6.83 6.50 11.74
C ALA A 56 -6.00 6.39 10.45
N ALA A 57 -5.72 5.17 9.99
CA ALA A 57 -4.95 4.93 8.77
C ALA A 57 -5.67 5.48 7.52
N ILE A 58 -6.97 5.23 7.38
CA ILE A 58 -7.75 5.71 6.24
C ILE A 58 -7.96 7.23 6.27
N GLY A 59 -8.04 7.83 7.47
CA GLY A 59 -8.22 9.28 7.65
C GLY A 59 -6.96 10.11 7.40
N GLN A 60 -5.77 9.59 7.74
CA GLN A 60 -4.51 10.33 7.59
C GLN A 60 -3.89 10.23 6.19
N ALA A 61 -4.35 9.30 5.36
CA ALA A 61 -3.81 9.09 4.02
C ALA A 61 -4.06 10.31 3.11
N LYS A 62 -3.03 10.69 2.35
CA LYS A 62 -3.06 11.87 1.45
C LYS A 62 -2.90 11.45 0.00
N GLY A 63 -3.38 12.30 -0.90
CA GLY A 63 -3.28 12.09 -2.34
C GLY A 63 -4.29 11.05 -2.84
N THR A 64 -3.87 10.24 -3.81
CA THR A 64 -4.69 9.19 -4.41
C THR A 64 -4.75 8.00 -3.46
N ARG A 65 -5.95 7.55 -3.10
CA ARG A 65 -6.18 6.52 -2.09
C ARG A 65 -6.89 5.33 -2.70
N LEU A 66 -6.20 4.20 -2.81
CA LEU A 66 -6.66 3.03 -3.55
C LEU A 66 -6.74 1.81 -2.63
N LEU A 67 -7.84 1.07 -2.73
CA LEU A 67 -8.12 -0.09 -1.90
C LEU A 67 -8.39 -1.34 -2.77
N PRO A 68 -7.37 -2.16 -3.05
CA PRO A 68 -7.57 -3.48 -3.63
C PRO A 68 -8.46 -4.34 -2.73
N TRP A 69 -9.59 -4.83 -3.25
CA TRP A 69 -10.50 -5.68 -2.50
C TRP A 69 -10.99 -6.87 -3.32
N GLU A 70 -11.06 -8.04 -2.68
CA GLU A 70 -11.37 -9.33 -3.31
C GLU A 70 -12.80 -9.41 -3.85
N THR A 71 -13.74 -8.73 -3.21
CA THR A 71 -15.14 -8.60 -3.63
C THR A 71 -15.42 -7.27 -4.31
N ALA A 72 -14.39 -6.64 -4.90
CA ALA A 72 -14.59 -5.48 -5.77
C ALA A 72 -15.63 -5.82 -6.86
N HIS A 73 -16.71 -5.05 -6.90
CA HIS A 73 -17.85 -5.30 -7.78
C HIS A 73 -17.47 -5.18 -9.26
N ALA A 74 -18.24 -5.86 -10.12
CA ALA A 74 -18.19 -5.69 -11.57
C ALA A 74 -18.34 -4.19 -11.92
N GLY A 75 -17.26 -3.57 -12.40
CA GLY A 75 -17.19 -2.13 -12.66
C GLY A 75 -16.10 -1.39 -11.88
N SER A 76 -15.51 -2.02 -10.86
CA SER A 76 -14.33 -1.45 -10.18
C SER A 76 -13.16 -1.38 -11.16
N PRO A 77 -12.48 -0.22 -11.30
CA PRO A 77 -11.35 -0.12 -12.20
C PRO A 77 -10.17 -0.96 -11.70
N SER A 78 -9.31 -1.38 -12.63
CA SER A 78 -8.03 -1.98 -12.24
C SER A 78 -7.19 -0.96 -11.47
N LEU A 79 -6.33 -1.43 -10.56
CA LEU A 79 -5.37 -0.57 -9.86
C LEU A 79 -4.57 0.29 -10.85
N GLY A 80 -4.10 -0.32 -11.95
CA GLY A 80 -3.31 0.40 -12.95
C GLY A 80 -4.08 1.50 -13.66
N THR A 81 -5.36 1.28 -13.96
CA THR A 81 -6.25 2.31 -14.53
C THR A 81 -6.51 3.43 -13.53
N ALA A 82 -6.73 3.10 -12.26
CA ALA A 82 -6.95 4.08 -11.21
C ALA A 82 -5.72 4.97 -10.98
N VAL A 83 -4.52 4.39 -11.02
CA VAL A 83 -3.26 5.16 -10.94
C VAL A 83 -3.04 6.03 -12.18
N ALA A 84 -3.30 5.53 -13.38
CA ALA A 84 -3.15 6.31 -14.61
C ALA A 84 -4.07 7.54 -14.66
N ASN A 85 -5.27 7.44 -14.08
CA ASN A 85 -6.24 8.53 -13.99
C ASN A 85 -6.03 9.44 -12.75
N ALA A 86 -5.09 9.09 -11.89
CA ALA A 86 -4.82 9.83 -10.68
C ALA A 86 -4.15 11.18 -10.97
N LYS A 87 -4.43 12.18 -10.13
CA LYS A 87 -3.64 13.42 -10.14
C LYS A 87 -2.20 13.10 -9.75
N LYS A 88 -1.24 13.82 -10.34
CA LYS A 88 0.18 13.76 -9.93
C LYS A 88 0.27 14.01 -8.42
N GLY A 89 1.01 13.14 -7.71
CA GLY A 89 1.18 13.25 -6.27
C GLY A 89 1.35 11.90 -5.59
N ALA A 90 1.20 11.89 -4.26
CA ALA A 90 1.29 10.67 -3.46
C ALA A 90 0.17 9.69 -3.81
N VAL A 91 0.51 8.40 -3.85
CA VAL A 91 -0.43 7.28 -3.97
C VAL A 91 -0.34 6.44 -2.70
N ALA A 92 -1.45 6.33 -1.99
CA ALA A 92 -1.64 5.43 -0.86
C ALA A 92 -2.41 4.19 -1.34
N VAL A 93 -1.88 3.01 -1.02
CA VAL A 93 -2.55 1.73 -1.29
C VAL A 93 -2.73 0.99 0.02
N ALA A 94 -3.96 0.62 0.36
CA ALA A 94 -4.27 -0.15 1.56
C ALA A 94 -4.42 -1.63 1.19
N ILE A 95 -3.65 -2.49 1.84
CA ILE A 95 -3.68 -3.94 1.62
C ILE A 95 -4.30 -4.59 2.85
N GLY A 96 -5.36 -5.36 2.65
CA GLY A 96 -6.02 -6.08 3.73
C GLY A 96 -5.15 -7.20 4.34
N PRO A 97 -5.42 -7.62 5.58
CA PRO A 97 -4.73 -8.75 6.20
C PRO A 97 -5.13 -10.08 5.54
N GLU A 98 -4.56 -11.18 6.03
CA GLU A 98 -4.85 -12.54 5.56
C GLU A 98 -6.34 -12.93 5.71
N GLY A 99 -7.04 -12.36 6.70
CA GLY A 99 -8.48 -12.54 6.89
C GLY A 99 -9.37 -11.62 6.05
N GLY A 100 -8.77 -10.79 5.19
CA GLY A 100 -9.45 -9.78 4.39
C GLY A 100 -9.95 -8.59 5.22
N LEU A 101 -10.50 -7.60 4.52
CA LEU A 101 -11.23 -6.49 5.14
C LEU A 101 -12.72 -6.81 5.16
N THR A 102 -13.38 -6.39 6.24
CA THR A 102 -14.84 -6.47 6.35
C THR A 102 -15.52 -5.48 5.40
N PRO A 103 -16.78 -5.74 5.01
CA PRO A 103 -17.56 -4.77 4.24
C PRO A 103 -17.71 -3.41 4.94
N GLU A 104 -17.75 -3.40 6.27
CA GLU A 104 -17.78 -2.18 7.09
C GLU A 104 -16.49 -1.37 6.93
N GLU A 105 -15.31 -2.00 7.10
CA GLU A 105 -14.01 -1.33 6.92
C GLU A 105 -13.83 -0.76 5.50
N VAL A 106 -14.35 -1.45 4.49
CA VAL A 106 -14.34 -1.00 3.09
C VAL A 106 -15.31 0.17 2.89
N GLY A 107 -16.47 0.11 3.54
CA GLY A 107 -17.44 1.21 3.59
C GLY A 107 -16.85 2.48 4.20
N ASP A 108 -16.18 2.35 5.34
CA ASP A 108 -15.51 3.45 6.04
C ASP A 108 -14.40 4.07 5.18
N ALA A 109 -13.58 3.23 4.53
CA ALA A 109 -12.56 3.71 3.61
C ALA A 109 -13.18 4.46 2.43
N THR A 110 -14.26 3.93 1.85
CA THR A 110 -14.98 4.58 0.75
C THR A 110 -15.57 5.92 1.19
N ALA A 111 -16.16 5.99 2.39
CA ALA A 111 -16.66 7.23 2.99
C ALA A 111 -15.54 8.25 3.26
N ALA A 112 -14.34 7.78 3.63
CA ALA A 112 -13.14 8.59 3.73
C ALA A 112 -12.56 9.01 2.36
N GLY A 113 -13.14 8.57 1.25
CA GLY A 113 -12.75 8.91 -0.12
C GLY A 113 -11.61 8.05 -0.68
N TRP A 114 -11.49 6.81 -0.20
CA TRP A 114 -10.71 5.77 -0.87
C TRP A 114 -11.51 5.18 -2.03
N GLN A 115 -10.82 4.85 -3.11
CA GLN A 115 -11.41 4.20 -4.27
C GLN A 115 -11.13 2.70 -4.22
N VAL A 116 -12.18 1.90 -4.22
CA VAL A 116 -12.07 0.43 -4.34
C VAL A 116 -11.61 0.08 -5.76
N VAL A 117 -10.62 -0.80 -5.85
CA VAL A 117 -10.01 -1.25 -7.12
C VAL A 117 -9.83 -2.77 -7.12
N THR A 118 -9.59 -3.32 -8.31
CA THR A 118 -9.25 -4.74 -8.49
C THR A 118 -7.78 -4.93 -8.91
N LEU A 119 -7.18 -6.04 -8.46
CA LEU A 119 -5.88 -6.56 -8.94
C LEU A 119 -6.05 -7.66 -10.01
N GLY A 120 -7.24 -7.80 -10.57
CA GLY A 120 -7.60 -8.80 -11.57
C GLY A 120 -8.54 -9.88 -11.03
N PRO A 121 -8.80 -10.93 -11.82
CA PRO A 121 -9.84 -11.93 -11.52
C PRO A 121 -9.44 -12.95 -10.44
N ARG A 122 -8.16 -12.95 -10.02
CA ARG A 122 -7.65 -13.90 -9.03
C ARG A 122 -7.54 -13.22 -7.68
N ILE A 123 -8.00 -13.92 -6.65
CA ILE A 123 -7.76 -13.53 -5.26
C ILE A 123 -6.27 -13.75 -4.98
N LEU A 124 -5.56 -12.68 -4.67
CA LEU A 124 -4.14 -12.71 -4.30
C LEU A 124 -4.01 -12.80 -2.78
N ARG A 125 -3.00 -13.53 -2.30
CA ARG A 125 -2.59 -13.46 -0.89
C ARG A 125 -2.12 -12.04 -0.55
N SER A 126 -2.24 -11.63 0.71
CA SER A 126 -1.93 -10.26 1.17
C SER A 126 -0.54 -9.78 0.73
N GLU A 127 0.49 -10.62 0.91
CA GLU A 127 1.87 -10.32 0.53
C GLU A 127 2.03 -10.15 -0.99
N THR A 128 1.39 -11.03 -1.77
CA THR A 128 1.40 -10.94 -3.23
C THR A 128 0.65 -9.71 -3.73
N ALA A 129 -0.48 -9.37 -3.11
CA ALA A 129 -1.25 -8.17 -3.41
C ALA A 129 -0.42 -6.91 -3.16
N ALA A 130 0.32 -6.84 -2.05
CA ALA A 130 1.20 -5.73 -1.73
C ALA A 130 2.32 -5.54 -2.76
N ILE A 131 3.03 -6.63 -3.12
CA ILE A 131 4.11 -6.61 -4.11
C ILE A 131 3.57 -6.21 -5.50
N ALA A 132 2.46 -6.82 -5.92
CA ALA A 132 1.82 -6.52 -7.20
C ALA A 132 1.37 -5.06 -7.26
N ALA A 133 0.71 -4.57 -6.21
CA ALA A 133 0.24 -3.19 -6.15
C ALA A 133 1.40 -2.19 -6.21
N ALA A 134 2.46 -2.41 -5.42
CA ALA A 134 3.64 -1.55 -5.44
C ALA A 134 4.29 -1.51 -6.83
N THR A 135 4.39 -2.66 -7.50
CA THR A 135 4.95 -2.77 -8.86
C THR A 135 4.11 -2.01 -9.88
N ILE A 136 2.79 -2.21 -9.87
CA ILE A 136 1.85 -1.53 -10.76
C ILE A 136 1.89 -0.01 -10.57
N VAL A 137 1.90 0.45 -9.32
CA VAL A 137 1.99 1.88 -9.01
C VAL A 137 3.29 2.47 -9.55
N MET A 138 4.43 1.83 -9.27
CA MET A 138 5.74 2.33 -9.72
C MET A 138 5.87 2.34 -11.25
N GLU A 139 5.39 1.29 -11.92
CA GLU A 139 5.39 1.25 -13.39
C GLU A 139 4.52 2.37 -13.97
N ARG A 140 3.31 2.56 -13.44
CA ARG A 140 2.39 3.62 -13.91
C ARG A 140 2.86 5.03 -13.59
N CYS A 141 3.67 5.19 -12.55
CA CYS A 141 4.35 6.44 -12.22
C CYS A 141 5.67 6.64 -12.99
N GLY A 142 6.10 5.67 -13.81
CA GLY A 142 7.33 5.74 -14.60
C GLY A 142 8.62 5.47 -13.80
N GLU A 143 8.52 4.99 -12.56
CA GLU A 143 9.69 4.70 -11.70
C GLU A 143 10.40 3.38 -12.04
N LEU A 144 9.75 2.51 -12.83
CA LEU A 144 10.35 1.26 -13.35
C LEU A 144 10.71 1.35 -14.83
N SER A 145 10.43 2.48 -15.47
CA SER A 145 10.88 2.72 -16.84
C SER A 145 12.38 3.04 -16.84
N PRO A 146 13.14 2.67 -17.90
CA PRO A 146 14.53 3.09 -18.02
C PRO A 146 14.62 4.61 -17.90
N GLN A 147 15.47 5.11 -17.00
CA GLN A 147 15.85 6.51 -17.06
C GLN A 147 16.62 6.69 -18.36
N THR A 148 16.04 7.38 -19.34
CA THR A 148 16.80 7.86 -20.49
C THR A 148 17.96 8.65 -19.91
N ALA A 149 19.18 8.24 -20.24
CA ALA A 149 20.39 8.94 -19.82
C ALA A 149 20.20 10.44 -20.02
N LEU A 150 20.50 11.23 -18.99
CA LEU A 150 20.68 12.66 -19.14
C LEU A 150 21.64 12.87 -20.33
N PRO A 151 21.31 13.72 -21.32
CA PRO A 151 22.27 14.03 -22.36
C PRO A 151 23.52 14.58 -21.67
N ASP A 152 24.66 13.94 -21.90
CA ASP A 152 25.96 14.37 -21.40
C ASP A 152 26.15 15.86 -21.72
N SER A 153 26.33 16.67 -20.68
CA SER A 153 26.76 18.07 -20.78
C SER A 153 28.18 18.20 -20.29
#